data_AF-A0A2E6N9U9-F1
#
_entry.id   AF-A0A2E6N9U9-F1
#
_cell.length_a   1.000
_cell.length_b   1.000
_cell.length_c   1.000
_cell.angle_alpha   90.00
_cell.angle_beta   90.00
_cell.angle_gamma   90.00
#
_symmetry.space_group_name_H-M   'P 1'
#
loop_
_entity.id
_entity.type
_entity.pdbx_description
1 polymer ?
#
loop_
_entity_poly.entity_id
_entity_poly.type
_entity_poly.pdbx_seq_one_letter_code
_entity_poly.pdbx_strand_id
1 'polypeptide(L)'
;MTTVPTKLKDEQITFTSSKTGTHELGTYLEACELGTGSTLKTLPQVIGTLFDSTTGSVLTTAISFRVKPNDTNNTLQARFGIYTNPNDGFVDLNQSIFRQRGSHQNSTAYSRLDMVEDGTKYFVCHTAHTSTSGQVDTTKFNVVFDGSQVLSEIQNFNTTTAPRLKRLEDEVLLQLGVV
;
A
#
# COMPACT_ATOMS: atom_id res chain seq x y z
N MET A 1 18.73 -33.22 9.64
CA MET A 1 17.67 -34.08 10.23
C MET A 1 16.64 -34.31 9.15
N THR A 2 16.41 -35.57 8.75
CA THR A 2 15.30 -35.93 7.86
C THR A 2 14.00 -35.68 8.60
N THR A 3 13.22 -34.71 8.16
CA THR A 3 11.85 -34.51 8.66
C THR A 3 11.08 -35.78 8.37
N VAL A 4 10.75 -36.53 9.41
CA VAL A 4 9.82 -37.64 9.30
C VAL A 4 8.48 -37.00 8.94
N PRO A 5 7.83 -37.40 7.82
CA PRO A 5 6.47 -36.98 7.50
C PRO A 5 5.58 -37.19 8.71
N THR A 6 4.43 -36.52 8.76
CA THR A 6 3.46 -36.66 9.87
C THR A 6 2.82 -38.06 9.88
N LYS A 7 3.62 -39.12 10.07
CA LYS A 7 3.22 -40.52 10.00
C LYS A 7 2.80 -40.97 11.39
N LEU A 8 1.50 -41.06 11.59
CA LEU A 8 0.91 -41.76 12.73
C LEU A 8 1.37 -43.24 12.67
N LYS A 9 1.86 -43.79 13.79
CA LYS A 9 2.22 -45.21 13.89
C LYS A 9 0.95 -46.07 13.90
N ASP A 10 0.89 -47.05 13.00
CA ASP A 10 0.15 -48.33 12.86
C ASP A 10 -1.26 -48.54 13.47
N GLU A 11 -1.81 -47.62 14.26
CA GLU A 11 -3.18 -47.63 14.77
C GLU A 11 -3.99 -46.60 13.97
N GLN A 12 -4.29 -46.96 12.72
CA GLN A 12 -4.89 -46.09 11.71
C GLN A 12 -6.32 -45.66 12.08
N ILE A 13 -6.56 -44.35 12.23
CA ILE A 13 -7.92 -43.80 12.14
C ILE A 13 -8.34 -43.84 10.67
N THR A 14 -9.29 -44.70 10.35
CA THR A 14 -9.89 -44.86 9.01
C THR A 14 -11.31 -44.31 9.01
N PHE A 15 -11.63 -43.51 7.99
CA PHE A 15 -12.98 -43.01 7.75
C PHE A 15 -13.61 -43.82 6.62
N THR A 16 -14.83 -44.34 6.84
CA THR A 16 -15.56 -45.10 5.82
C THR A 16 -16.71 -44.28 5.27
N SER A 17 -16.80 -44.18 3.95
CA SER A 17 -17.86 -43.51 3.21
C SER A 17 -18.54 -44.52 2.30
N SER A 18 -19.88 -44.54 2.32
CA SER A 18 -20.68 -45.41 1.45
C SER A 18 -20.61 -45.03 -0.03
N LYS A 19 -20.14 -43.82 -0.36
CA LYS A 19 -19.95 -43.35 -1.75
C LYS A 19 -18.53 -43.48 -2.27
N THR A 20 -17.53 -43.31 -1.39
CA THR A 20 -16.13 -43.13 -1.80
C THR A 20 -15.17 -44.14 -1.17
N GLY A 21 -15.68 -45.10 -0.40
CA GLY A 21 -14.88 -46.19 0.19
C GLY A 21 -14.19 -45.81 1.51
N THR A 22 -13.12 -46.53 1.83
CA THR A 22 -12.29 -46.33 3.03
C THR A 22 -11.18 -45.33 2.75
N HIS A 23 -10.99 -44.38 3.66
CA HIS A 23 -9.96 -43.36 3.55
C HIS A 23 -9.07 -43.35 4.78
N GLU A 24 -7.76 -43.31 4.55
CA GLU A 24 -6.76 -43.19 5.61
C GLU A 24 -6.51 -41.72 5.93
N LEU A 25 -6.59 -41.35 7.22
CA LEU A 25 -6.28 -39.98 7.67
C LEU A 25 -4.86 -39.55 7.28
N GLY A 26 -3.91 -40.50 7.25
CA GLY A 26 -2.53 -40.24 6.84
C GLY A 26 -2.44 -39.68 5.42
N THR A 27 -3.20 -40.21 4.47
CA THR A 27 -3.25 -39.71 3.09
C THR A 27 -3.74 -38.28 3.01
N TYR A 28 -4.72 -37.90 3.82
CA TYR A 28 -5.21 -36.51 3.87
C TYR A 28 -4.20 -35.56 4.50
N LEU A 29 -3.53 -35.98 5.59
CA LEU A 29 -2.50 -35.17 6.23
C LEU A 29 -1.28 -34.99 5.33
N GLU A 30 -0.87 -36.02 4.60
CA GLU A 30 0.22 -35.96 3.61
C GLU A 30 -0.15 -35.06 2.43
N ALA A 31 -1.40 -35.11 1.96
CA ALA A 31 -1.90 -34.18 0.94
C ALA A 31 -1.95 -32.71 1.41
N CYS A 32 -1.94 -32.47 2.72
CA CYS A 32 -1.81 -31.12 3.29
C CYS A 32 -0.36 -30.66 3.44
N GLU A 33 0.64 -31.51 3.17
CA GLU A 33 2.05 -31.12 3.18
C GLU A 33 2.40 -30.39 1.87
N LEU A 34 3.18 -29.30 1.96
CA LEU A 34 3.54 -28.45 0.82
C LEU A 34 5.05 -28.49 0.56
N GLY A 35 5.48 -28.52 -0.70
CA GLY A 35 6.88 -28.53 -1.09
C GLY A 35 7.55 -29.92 -0.97
N THR A 36 8.85 -29.99 -1.24
CA THR A 36 9.63 -31.24 -1.17
C THR A 36 11.02 -31.01 -0.57
N GLY A 37 11.65 -32.08 -0.06
CA GLY A 37 13.01 -32.02 0.47
C GLY A 37 13.16 -31.00 1.62
N SER A 38 14.15 -30.11 1.53
CA SER A 38 14.40 -29.05 2.52
C SER A 38 13.34 -27.95 2.56
N THR A 39 12.41 -27.93 1.60
CA THR A 39 11.30 -26.97 1.53
C THR A 39 9.95 -27.54 1.96
N LEU A 40 9.93 -28.82 2.38
CA LEU A 40 8.72 -29.47 2.88
C LEU A 40 8.17 -28.70 4.09
N LYS A 41 6.88 -28.39 4.03
CA LYS A 41 6.10 -27.77 5.10
C LYS A 41 4.96 -28.69 5.48
N THR A 42 5.03 -29.27 6.67
CA THR A 42 3.93 -30.03 7.26
C THR A 42 2.80 -29.10 7.69
N LEU A 43 1.59 -29.63 7.90
CA LEU A 43 0.45 -28.85 8.33
C LEU A 43 0.73 -28.01 9.61
N PRO A 44 1.37 -28.53 10.67
CA PRO A 44 1.79 -27.71 11.81
C PRO A 44 2.74 -26.57 11.44
N GLN A 45 3.65 -26.79 10.49
CA GLN A 45 4.58 -25.74 10.04
C GLN A 45 3.84 -24.66 9.24
N VAL A 46 2.84 -25.02 8.43
CA VAL A 46 2.00 -24.05 7.72
C VAL A 46 1.19 -23.21 8.70
N ILE A 47 0.53 -23.86 9.68
CA ILE A 47 -0.25 -23.16 10.72
C ILE A 47 0.67 -22.25 11.55
N GLY A 48 1.90 -22.69 11.86
CA GLY A 48 2.90 -21.88 12.57
C GLY A 48 3.41 -20.66 11.79
N THR A 49 3.12 -20.53 10.50
CA THR A 49 3.38 -19.28 9.75
C THR A 49 2.28 -18.23 9.90
N LEU A 50 1.09 -18.65 10.36
CA LEU A 50 -0.10 -17.81 10.50
C LEU A 50 -0.38 -17.41 11.96
N PHE A 51 -0.09 -18.33 12.89
CA PHE A 51 -0.38 -18.15 14.32
C PHE A 51 0.87 -18.27 15.18
N ASP A 52 0.93 -17.43 16.20
CA ASP A 52 1.98 -17.45 17.21
C ASP A 52 1.83 -18.71 18.07
N SER A 53 2.87 -19.52 18.13
CA SER A 53 2.82 -20.83 18.80
C SER A 53 2.70 -20.74 20.32
N THR A 54 2.93 -19.57 20.91
CA THR A 54 2.89 -19.36 22.36
C THR A 54 1.53 -18.79 22.80
N THR A 55 0.94 -17.93 22.00
CA THR A 55 -0.29 -17.19 22.33
C THR A 55 -1.51 -17.62 21.52
N GLY A 56 -1.34 -18.37 20.43
CA GLY A 56 -2.41 -18.76 19.50
C GLY A 56 -2.99 -17.60 18.69
N SER A 57 -2.42 -16.39 18.81
CA SER A 57 -2.87 -15.20 18.09
C SER A 57 -2.36 -15.18 16.66
N VAL A 58 -3.04 -14.46 15.76
CA VAL A 58 -2.53 -14.23 14.40
C VAL A 58 -1.21 -13.47 14.48
N LEU A 59 -0.21 -13.95 13.73
CA LEU A 59 1.08 -13.29 13.61
C LEU A 59 0.90 -11.96 12.84
N THR A 60 0.85 -10.86 13.57
CA THR A 60 0.66 -9.51 13.01
C THR A 60 1.81 -9.04 12.13
N THR A 61 2.96 -9.72 12.20
CA THR A 61 4.16 -9.45 11.38
C THR A 61 4.27 -10.36 10.16
N ALA A 62 3.38 -11.35 10.02
CA ALA A 62 3.40 -12.27 8.88
C ALA A 62 3.09 -11.56 7.56
N ILE A 63 2.44 -10.40 7.58
CA ILE A 63 2.27 -9.54 6.41
C ILE A 63 3.03 -8.24 6.67
N SER A 64 3.85 -7.83 5.72
CA SER A 64 4.55 -6.55 5.80
C SER A 64 4.63 -5.89 4.44
N PHE A 65 4.37 -4.58 4.45
CA PHE A 65 4.53 -3.69 3.31
C PHE A 65 5.68 -2.75 3.59
N ARG A 66 6.50 -2.48 2.58
CA ARG A 66 7.54 -1.45 2.65
C ARG A 66 7.74 -0.79 1.31
N VAL A 67 8.38 0.36 1.33
CA VAL A 67 9.06 0.90 0.16
C VAL A 67 10.41 0.18 0.03
N LYS A 68 10.75 -0.27 -1.18
CA LYS A 68 12.02 -0.91 -1.48
C LYS A 68 13.18 0.00 -1.03
N PRO A 69 14.03 -0.45 -0.10
CA PRO A 69 15.14 0.36 0.39
C PRO A 69 16.06 0.76 -0.76
N ASN A 70 16.46 2.04 -0.77
CA ASN A 70 17.37 2.61 -1.79
C ASN A 70 16.88 2.50 -3.24
N ASP A 71 15.58 2.36 -3.48
CA ASP A 71 15.02 2.31 -4.83
C ASP A 71 14.69 3.70 -5.38
N THR A 72 15.20 4.00 -6.58
CA THR A 72 14.96 5.25 -7.27
C THR A 72 13.49 5.44 -7.64
N ASN A 73 12.71 4.36 -7.78
CA ASN A 73 11.29 4.43 -8.16
C ASN A 73 10.33 4.28 -6.99
N ASN A 74 10.84 4.19 -5.76
CA ASN A 74 10.01 4.01 -4.57
C ASN A 74 9.01 2.85 -4.68
N THR A 75 9.50 1.74 -5.23
CA THR A 75 8.70 0.55 -5.51
C THR A 75 8.16 -0.03 -4.21
N LEU A 76 6.85 -0.22 -4.15
CA LEU A 76 6.18 -0.92 -3.07
C LEU A 76 6.52 -2.40 -3.13
N GLN A 77 6.91 -2.93 -1.99
CA GLN A 77 7.13 -4.35 -1.78
C GLN A 77 6.16 -4.87 -0.74
N ALA A 78 5.73 -6.11 -0.92
CA ALA A 78 5.04 -6.87 0.11
C ALA A 78 5.83 -8.14 0.41
N ARG A 79 5.69 -8.64 1.63
CA ARG A 79 6.09 -10.00 1.99
C ARG A 79 4.99 -10.69 2.77
N PHE A 80 5.01 -12.02 2.67
CA PHE A 80 4.19 -12.92 3.47
C PHE A 80 5.08 -13.95 4.16
N GLY A 81 4.92 -14.15 5.46
CA GLY A 81 5.66 -15.11 6.28
C GLY A 81 6.66 -14.50 7.24
N ILE A 82 7.30 -15.37 8.01
CA ILE A 82 8.32 -15.02 9.01
C ILE A 82 9.70 -15.31 8.41
N TYR A 83 10.61 -14.34 8.53
CA TYR A 83 11.98 -14.43 8.05
C TYR A 83 12.93 -14.11 9.19
N THR A 84 14.00 -14.90 9.33
CA THR A 84 15.07 -14.62 10.30
C THR A 84 15.77 -13.30 9.98
N ASN A 85 16.00 -13.02 8.69
CA ASN A 85 16.48 -11.73 8.23
C ASN A 85 15.29 -10.81 7.92
N PRO A 86 15.22 -9.60 8.51
CA PRO A 86 14.14 -8.66 8.24
C PRO A 86 14.08 -8.17 6.79
N ASN A 87 15.10 -8.41 5.95
CA ASN A 87 15.14 -7.96 4.56
C ASN A 87 14.72 -9.01 3.52
N ASP A 88 14.54 -10.27 3.92
CA ASP A 88 14.19 -11.36 3.01
C ASP A 88 12.68 -11.43 2.74
N GLY A 89 12.31 -12.14 1.67
CA GLY A 89 10.92 -12.50 1.37
C GLY A 89 10.07 -11.41 0.72
N PHE A 90 10.63 -10.21 0.52
CA PHE A 90 9.94 -9.14 -0.16
C PHE A 90 9.90 -9.34 -1.67
N VAL A 91 8.71 -9.15 -2.24
CA VAL A 91 8.45 -9.20 -3.68
C VAL A 91 8.01 -7.81 -4.13
N ASP A 92 8.53 -7.36 -5.28
CA ASP A 92 8.13 -6.09 -5.89
C ASP A 92 6.68 -6.18 -6.39
N LEU A 93 5.83 -5.24 -5.95
CA LEU A 93 4.45 -5.14 -6.42
C LEU A 93 4.34 -4.43 -7.78
N ASN A 94 5.47 -3.98 -8.34
CA ASN A 94 5.54 -3.13 -9.54
C ASN A 94 4.66 -1.87 -9.45
N GLN A 95 4.36 -1.42 -8.24
CA GLN A 95 3.68 -0.15 -7.94
C GLN A 95 4.68 0.79 -7.29
N SER A 96 4.59 2.08 -7.58
CA SER A 96 5.42 3.12 -6.97
C SER A 96 4.54 4.06 -6.14
N ILE A 97 5.09 4.59 -5.05
CA ILE A 97 4.40 5.57 -4.20
C ILE A 97 5.09 6.93 -4.24
N PHE A 98 4.31 8.00 -4.01
CA PHE A 98 4.81 9.37 -3.93
C PHE A 98 5.92 9.54 -2.88
N ARG A 99 6.89 10.41 -3.20
CA ARG A 99 7.95 10.83 -2.28
C ARG A 99 7.91 12.32 -2.06
N GLN A 100 7.80 12.75 -0.80
CA GLN A 100 8.00 14.16 -0.48
C GLN A 100 9.50 14.50 -0.52
N ARG A 101 9.88 15.42 -1.41
CA ARG A 101 11.26 15.91 -1.57
C ARG A 101 11.46 17.31 -0.98
N GLY A 102 10.38 17.99 -0.58
CA GLY A 102 10.41 19.38 -0.12
C GLY A 102 10.55 20.38 -1.27
N SER A 103 11.20 21.51 -1.02
CA SER A 103 11.39 22.56 -2.02
C SER A 103 12.23 22.09 -3.23
N HIS A 104 11.81 22.47 -4.44
CA HIS A 104 12.53 22.23 -5.68
C HIS A 104 13.93 22.87 -5.64
N GLN A 105 14.93 22.19 -6.20
CA GLN A 105 16.33 22.62 -6.25
C GLN A 105 16.89 22.38 -7.65
N ASN A 106 17.79 23.26 -8.09
CA ASN A 106 18.54 23.06 -9.33
C ASN A 106 19.55 21.90 -9.20
N SER A 107 20.01 21.34 -10.32
CA SER A 107 21.01 20.26 -10.38
C SER A 107 20.65 19.04 -9.52
N THR A 108 19.36 18.79 -9.33
CA THR A 108 18.83 17.74 -8.45
C THR A 108 18.17 16.65 -9.28
N ALA A 109 18.54 15.40 -9.03
CA ALA A 109 17.89 14.26 -9.67
C ALA A 109 16.50 14.03 -9.06
N TYR A 110 15.49 14.09 -9.92
CA TYR A 110 14.09 13.77 -9.61
C TYR A 110 13.67 12.52 -10.38
N SER A 111 13.01 11.61 -9.68
CA SER A 111 12.39 10.43 -10.30
C SER A 111 10.88 10.59 -10.34
N ARG A 112 10.22 9.71 -11.09
CA ARG A 112 8.76 9.71 -11.18
C ARG A 112 8.13 9.58 -9.78
N LEU A 113 7.04 10.29 -9.55
CA LEU A 113 6.32 10.43 -8.27
C LEU A 113 7.05 11.21 -7.17
N ASP A 114 8.16 11.87 -7.48
CA ASP A 114 8.72 12.89 -6.58
C ASP A 114 7.76 14.08 -6.50
N MET A 115 7.40 14.43 -5.26
CA MET A 115 6.63 15.60 -4.92
C MET A 115 7.56 16.72 -4.47
N VAL A 116 7.44 17.87 -5.11
CA VAL A 116 8.23 19.07 -4.80
C VAL A 116 7.35 20.30 -4.61
N GLU A 117 7.87 21.26 -3.87
CA GLU A 117 7.28 22.58 -3.68
C GLU A 117 8.06 23.62 -4.50
N ASP A 118 7.37 24.46 -5.26
CA ASP A 118 7.97 25.64 -5.89
C ASP A 118 7.04 26.84 -5.73
N GLY A 119 7.46 27.79 -4.89
CA GLY A 119 6.62 28.89 -4.42
C GLY A 119 5.38 28.39 -3.66
N THR A 120 4.19 28.73 -4.16
CA THR A 120 2.88 28.38 -3.57
C THR A 120 2.27 27.11 -4.18
N LYS A 121 3.02 26.42 -5.05
CA LYS A 121 2.53 25.28 -5.83
C LYS A 121 3.24 23.99 -5.41
N TYR A 122 2.47 22.92 -5.44
CA TYR A 122 2.94 21.56 -5.25
C TYR A 122 2.92 20.82 -6.58
N PHE A 123 3.99 20.12 -6.89
CA PHE A 123 4.16 19.41 -8.14
C PHE A 123 4.49 17.94 -7.93
N VAL A 124 4.10 17.11 -8.88
CA VAL A 124 4.51 15.70 -9.00
C VAL A 124 5.30 15.49 -10.27
N CYS A 125 6.51 14.95 -10.16
CA CYS A 125 7.33 14.55 -11.29
C CYS A 125 6.68 13.36 -12.01
N HIS A 126 6.43 13.49 -13.31
CA HIS A 126 5.94 12.39 -14.14
C HIS A 126 7.02 11.81 -15.07
N THR A 127 8.11 12.55 -15.30
CA THR A 127 9.24 12.12 -16.14
C THR A 127 10.56 12.28 -15.38
N ALA A 128 11.28 11.18 -15.13
CA ALA A 128 12.55 11.23 -14.40
C ALA A 128 13.60 12.08 -15.16
N HIS A 129 14.29 12.97 -14.44
CA HIS A 129 15.30 13.87 -14.99
C HIS A 129 16.17 14.50 -13.88
N THR A 130 17.25 15.17 -14.29
CA THR A 130 17.98 16.11 -13.42
C THR A 130 17.53 17.52 -13.75
N SER A 131 17.16 18.31 -12.74
CA SER A 131 16.76 19.71 -12.93
C SER A 131 17.93 20.54 -13.47
N THR A 132 17.62 21.46 -14.39
CA THR A 132 18.60 22.35 -15.05
C THR A 132 18.36 23.83 -14.73
N SER A 133 17.27 24.15 -14.02
CA SER A 133 16.88 25.48 -13.59
C SER A 133 16.53 25.51 -12.11
N GLY A 134 16.50 26.71 -11.52
CA GLY A 134 16.00 26.90 -10.15
C GLY A 134 14.48 26.78 -10.01
N GLN A 135 13.74 26.83 -11.13
CA GLN A 135 12.28 26.67 -11.17
C GLN A 135 11.91 25.30 -11.74
N VAL A 136 10.72 24.82 -11.37
CA VAL A 136 10.17 23.55 -11.84
C VAL A 136 9.93 23.58 -13.36
N ASP A 137 10.36 22.51 -14.04
CA ASP A 137 10.05 22.26 -15.45
C ASP A 137 8.65 21.65 -15.59
N THR A 138 7.66 22.45 -15.96
CA THR A 138 6.26 22.05 -16.10
C THR A 138 6.00 21.05 -17.24
N THR A 139 7.00 20.74 -18.07
CA THR A 139 6.89 19.66 -19.07
C THR A 139 7.23 18.28 -18.49
N LYS A 140 7.80 18.25 -17.28
CA LYS A 140 8.20 17.02 -16.56
C LYS A 140 7.50 16.86 -15.21
N PHE A 141 6.76 17.89 -14.79
CA PHE A 141 6.02 17.97 -13.54
C PHE A 141 4.58 18.40 -13.78
N ASN A 142 3.64 17.71 -13.13
CA ASN A 142 2.23 18.10 -13.06
C ASN A 142 1.99 18.92 -11.80
N VAL A 143 1.15 19.97 -11.89
CA VAL A 143 0.66 20.70 -10.72
C VAL A 143 -0.36 19.82 -9.98
N VAL A 144 -0.15 19.59 -8.70
CA VAL A 144 -1.10 18.90 -7.80
C VAL A 144 -1.97 19.91 -7.07
N PHE A 145 -1.38 21.03 -6.65
CA PHE A 145 -2.07 22.07 -5.91
C PHE A 145 -1.44 23.43 -6.21
N ASP A 146 -2.28 24.44 -6.41
CA ASP A 146 -1.87 25.83 -6.59
C ASP A 146 -2.58 26.71 -5.55
N GLY A 147 -1.86 27.04 -4.48
CA GLY A 147 -2.41 27.87 -3.41
C GLY A 147 -2.76 29.29 -3.85
N SER A 148 -2.07 29.82 -4.87
CA SER A 148 -2.34 31.17 -5.39
C SER A 148 -3.65 31.21 -6.16
N GLN A 149 -3.92 30.19 -6.97
CA GLN A 149 -5.17 30.08 -7.70
C GLN A 149 -6.37 29.98 -6.75
N VAL A 150 -6.29 29.09 -5.75
CA VAL A 150 -7.36 28.93 -4.75
C VAL A 150 -7.61 30.23 -4.01
N LEU A 151 -6.56 30.94 -3.59
CA LEU A 151 -6.71 32.23 -2.91
C LEU A 151 -7.38 33.27 -3.83
N SER A 152 -6.99 33.32 -5.10
CA SER A 152 -7.59 34.24 -6.08
C SER A 152 -9.08 33.96 -6.30
N GLU A 153 -9.48 32.70 -6.40
CA GLU A 153 -10.88 32.30 -6.54
C GLU A 153 -11.71 32.70 -5.31
N ILE A 154 -11.18 32.50 -4.10
CA ILE A 154 -11.83 32.91 -2.85
C ILE A 154 -12.01 34.43 -2.82
N GLN A 155 -10.97 35.19 -3.15
CA GLN A 155 -11.03 36.64 -3.19
C GLN A 155 -12.05 37.14 -4.22
N ASN A 156 -12.10 36.52 -5.40
CA ASN A 156 -13.09 36.84 -6.42
C ASN A 156 -14.51 36.55 -5.93
N PHE A 157 -14.76 35.40 -5.30
CA PHE A 157 -16.06 35.07 -4.73
C PHE A 157 -16.50 36.12 -3.68
N ASN A 158 -15.61 36.47 -2.75
CA ASN A 158 -15.91 37.43 -1.68
C ASN A 158 -16.20 38.84 -2.19
N THR A 159 -15.57 39.24 -3.29
CA THR A 159 -15.73 40.59 -3.85
C THR A 159 -16.90 40.70 -4.83
N THR A 160 -17.25 39.63 -5.52
CA THR A 160 -18.25 39.68 -6.61
C THR A 160 -19.53 38.94 -6.27
N THR A 161 -19.43 37.73 -5.74
CA THR A 161 -20.57 36.82 -5.56
C THR A 161 -21.23 37.01 -4.19
N ALA A 162 -20.44 37.01 -3.12
CA ALA A 162 -20.97 37.13 -1.76
C ALA A 162 -21.85 38.38 -1.54
N PRO A 163 -21.49 39.59 -2.01
CA PRO A 163 -22.33 40.78 -1.84
C PRO A 163 -23.63 40.71 -2.65
N ARG A 164 -23.60 40.06 -3.83
CA ARG A 164 -24.79 39.90 -4.68
C ARG A 164 -25.79 38.92 -4.07
N LEU A 165 -25.30 37.82 -3.49
CA LEU A 165 -26.15 36.87 -2.77
C LEU A 165 -26.79 37.54 -1.57
N LYS A 166 -26.02 38.30 -0.78
CA LYS A 166 -26.56 39.05 0.35
C LYS A 166 -27.66 40.02 -0.10
N ARG A 167 -27.42 40.79 -1.17
CA ARG A 167 -28.42 41.72 -1.70
C ARG A 167 -29.68 41.00 -2.17
N LEU A 168 -29.53 39.84 -2.81
CA LEU A 168 -30.67 39.03 -3.24
C LEU A 168 -31.47 38.50 -2.05
N GLU A 169 -30.80 38.04 -1.00
CA GLU A 169 -31.45 37.63 0.25
C GLU A 169 -32.23 38.78 0.87
N ASP A 170 -31.61 39.96 1.00
CA ASP A 170 -32.26 41.17 1.52
C ASP A 170 -33.49 41.56 0.65
N GLU A 171 -33.38 41.50 -0.69
CA GLU A 171 -34.47 41.81 -1.62
C GLU A 171 -35.64 40.81 -1.52
N VAL A 172 -35.35 39.52 -1.36
CA VAL A 172 -36.38 38.48 -1.22
C VAL A 172 -37.10 38.58 0.12
N LEU A 173 -36.36 38.82 1.20
CA LEU A 173 -36.93 38.99 2.53
C LEU A 173 -37.88 40.20 2.60
N LEU A 174 -37.53 41.28 1.92
CA LEU A 174 -38.40 42.45 1.77
C LEU A 174 -39.69 42.12 1.01
N GLN A 175 -39.61 41.33 -0.07
CA GLN A 175 -40.80 40.89 -0.83
C GLN A 175 -41.72 39.96 -0.03
N LEU A 176 -41.16 39.17 0.88
CA LEU A 176 -41.92 38.28 1.76
C LEU A 176 -42.47 39.00 3.01
N GLY A 177 -42.10 40.26 3.24
CA GLY A 177 -42.53 41.05 4.40
C GLY A 177 -41.99 40.52 5.73
N VAL A 178 -40.87 39.80 5.70
CA VAL A 178 -40.25 39.17 6.89
C VAL A 178 -39.22 40.11 7.54
N VAL A 179 -38.80 41.18 6.84
CA VAL A 179 -37.83 42.19 7.29
C VAL A 179 -38.35 43.58 6.98
#